data_AF-A0A2T2USB9-F1
#
_entry.id   AF-A0A2T2USB9-F1
#
_cell.length_a   1.000
_cell.length_b   1.000
_cell.length_c   1.000
_cell.angle_alpha   90.00
_cell.angle_beta   90.00
_cell.angle_gamma   90.00
#
_symmetry.space_group_name_H-M   'P 1'
#
loop_
_entity.id
_entity.type
_entity.pdbx_description
1 polymer ?
#
loop_
_entity_poly.entity_id
_entity_poly.type
_entity_poly.pdbx_seq_one_letter_code
_entity_poly.pdbx_strand_id
1 'polypeptide(L)'
;MTTAILFGVVVLTGMPHGAIDHLVAAELYDLRNTWTDHAKFYGGYLVLMALYGAFWVVAPVGSLLVFLVMTMYHFGQADLAYWRCPPVQARLLYLSRGLFLIGLPVAASPARVHPIFDAIASVQVSGWPLLDTHPNLVAAGLVGQHVLALIVAAVTNGRAWTKWGREALNVSVLTLLFGSVPPLLAFAVYFGAWHSLGHILELLRFFREHGEEPATMTAFYREAALFTVLPFVGLAGLYWGTQSFGSWNQMTALLFIIIAVMTLPHMIIVERLYREREKKAGVTA
;
A
#
# COMPACT_ATOMS: atom_id res chain seq x y z
N MET A 1 -21.56 12.92 -3.12
CA MET A 1 -21.31 12.65 -1.68
C MET A 1 -20.23 11.58 -1.49
N THR A 2 -20.33 10.40 -2.12
CA THR A 2 -19.34 9.32 -2.02
C THR A 2 -17.92 9.75 -2.44
N THR A 3 -17.76 10.45 -3.57
CA THR A 3 -16.45 10.92 -4.06
C THR A 3 -15.75 11.90 -3.12
N ALA A 4 -16.50 12.76 -2.42
CA ALA A 4 -15.92 13.71 -1.47
C ALA A 4 -15.41 12.99 -0.20
N ILE A 5 -16.11 11.95 0.24
CA ILE A 5 -15.69 11.10 1.36
C ILE A 5 -14.44 10.30 0.98
N LEU A 6 -14.38 9.75 -0.23
CA LEU A 6 -13.20 9.07 -0.78
C LEU A 6 -11.97 9.98 -0.77
N PHE A 7 -12.14 11.19 -1.33
CA PHE A 7 -11.07 12.16 -1.41
C PHE A 7 -10.62 12.59 -0.01
N GLY A 8 -11.55 12.86 0.91
CA GLY A 8 -11.23 13.22 2.29
C GLY A 8 -10.40 12.15 3.01
N VAL A 9 -10.78 10.88 2.93
CA VAL A 9 -10.05 9.79 3.60
C VAL A 9 -8.65 9.60 3.00
N VAL A 10 -8.52 9.61 1.68
CA VAL A 10 -7.22 9.45 1.00
C VAL A 10 -6.30 10.65 1.25
N VAL A 11 -6.83 11.87 1.26
CA VAL A 11 -6.03 13.09 1.49
C VAL A 11 -5.61 13.21 2.95
N LEU A 12 -6.51 12.87 3.89
CA LEU A 12 -6.24 13.07 5.31
C LEU A 12 -5.30 12.04 5.91
N THR A 13 -5.30 10.80 5.44
CA THR A 13 -4.42 9.75 5.98
C THR A 13 -3.58 9.06 4.92
N GLY A 14 -4.14 8.87 3.73
CA GLY A 14 -3.47 8.21 2.60
C GLY A 14 -2.24 8.94 2.07
N MET A 15 -2.28 10.25 1.90
CA MET A 15 -1.09 11.00 1.42
C MET A 15 -0.07 11.28 2.54
N PRO A 16 -0.48 11.65 3.77
CA PRO A 16 0.45 11.99 4.84
C PRO A 16 1.34 10.83 5.31
N HIS A 17 0.91 9.57 5.23
CA HIS A 17 1.69 8.46 5.81
C HIS A 17 3.08 8.27 5.18
N GLY A 18 3.23 8.53 3.87
CA GLY A 18 4.52 8.52 3.17
C GLY A 18 5.19 9.90 3.09
N ALA A 19 4.49 10.97 3.51
CA ALA A 19 5.00 12.34 3.39
C ALA A 19 6.20 12.63 4.31
N ILE A 20 6.41 11.80 5.34
CA ILE A 20 7.53 11.94 6.28
C ILE A 20 8.66 10.92 6.07
N ASP A 21 8.70 10.25 4.92
CA ASP A 21 9.77 9.28 4.58
C ASP A 21 11.18 9.86 4.76
N HIS A 22 11.35 11.15 4.49
CA HIS A 22 12.62 11.86 4.66
C HIS A 22 13.08 11.91 6.13
N LEU A 23 12.15 12.02 7.08
CA LEU A 23 12.46 11.98 8.52
C LEU A 23 12.78 10.56 8.97
N VAL A 24 12.01 9.58 8.48
CA VAL A 24 12.27 8.16 8.78
C VAL A 24 13.64 7.77 8.23
N ALA A 25 13.95 8.15 6.99
CA ALA A 25 15.26 7.91 6.39
C ALA A 25 16.39 8.64 7.15
N ALA A 26 16.14 9.84 7.66
CA ALA A 26 17.13 10.55 8.45
C ALA A 26 17.57 9.75 9.68
N GLU A 27 16.61 9.16 10.39
CA GLU A 27 16.89 8.30 11.53
C GLU A 27 17.56 6.97 11.10
N LEU A 28 17.01 6.27 10.11
CA LEU A 28 17.49 4.95 9.69
C LEU A 28 18.89 4.95 9.06
N TYR A 29 19.32 6.08 8.53
CA TYR A 29 20.60 6.24 7.81
C TYR A 29 21.55 7.25 8.45
N ASP A 30 21.27 7.73 9.67
CA ASP A 30 22.07 8.76 10.38
C ASP A 30 22.34 10.02 9.53
N LEU A 31 21.30 10.54 8.87
CA LEU A 31 21.41 11.73 8.04
C LEU A 31 21.37 12.99 8.92
N ARG A 32 22.37 13.87 8.77
CA ARG A 32 22.58 15.02 9.68
C ARG A 32 22.01 16.33 9.15
N ASN A 33 20.95 16.26 8.36
CA ASN A 33 20.26 17.42 7.78
C ASN A 33 21.21 18.37 7.00
N THR A 34 22.25 17.82 6.37
CA THR A 34 23.18 18.58 5.53
C THR A 34 22.63 18.71 4.11
N TRP A 35 23.08 19.70 3.35
CA TRP A 35 22.75 19.83 1.92
C TRP A 35 23.06 18.55 1.13
N THR A 36 24.18 17.88 1.46
CA THR A 36 24.55 16.61 0.83
C THR A 36 23.57 15.49 1.17
N ASP A 37 23.05 15.45 2.39
CA ASP A 37 22.12 14.39 2.80
C ASP A 37 20.73 14.61 2.21
N HIS A 38 20.26 15.85 2.13
CA HIS A 38 19.05 16.19 1.39
C HIS A 38 19.19 15.82 -0.10
N ALA A 39 20.32 16.16 -0.73
CA ALA A 39 20.56 15.83 -2.12
C ALA A 39 20.58 14.31 -2.35
N LYS A 40 21.19 13.53 -1.45
CA LYS A 40 21.17 12.06 -1.51
C LYS A 40 19.75 11.51 -1.38
N PHE A 41 19.00 11.96 -0.36
CA PHE A 41 17.66 11.45 -0.10
C PHE A 41 16.70 11.84 -1.24
N TYR A 42 16.49 13.14 -1.48
CA TYR A 42 15.52 13.59 -2.48
C TYR A 42 15.97 13.22 -3.89
N GLY A 43 17.27 13.28 -4.19
CA GLY A 43 17.82 12.83 -5.47
C GLY A 43 17.56 11.34 -5.70
N GLY A 44 17.86 10.48 -4.71
CA GLY A 44 17.59 9.05 -4.79
C GLY A 44 16.09 8.75 -4.93
N TYR A 45 15.24 9.42 -4.16
CA TYR A 45 13.79 9.28 -4.20
C TYR A 45 13.24 9.63 -5.59
N LEU A 46 13.63 10.79 -6.12
CA LEU A 46 13.21 11.26 -7.45
C LEU A 46 13.76 10.40 -8.59
N VAL A 47 15.00 9.90 -8.48
CA VAL A 47 15.58 8.98 -9.47
C VAL A 47 14.80 7.68 -9.50
N LEU A 48 14.46 7.10 -8.35
CA LEU A 48 13.63 5.88 -8.29
C LEU A 48 12.25 6.10 -8.91
N MET A 49 11.62 7.24 -8.61
CA MET A 49 10.34 7.62 -9.23
C MET A 49 10.48 7.75 -10.76
N ALA A 50 11.51 8.46 -11.23
CA ALA A 50 11.73 8.68 -12.66
C ALA A 50 12.03 7.37 -13.41
N LEU A 51 12.88 6.50 -12.83
CA LEU A 51 13.19 5.19 -13.40
C LEU A 51 11.93 4.31 -13.49
N TYR A 52 11.11 4.29 -12.44
CA TYR A 52 9.90 3.48 -12.45
C TYR A 52 8.83 4.04 -13.39
N GLY A 53 8.68 5.36 -13.46
CA GLY A 53 7.84 6.04 -14.44
C GLY A 53 8.29 5.76 -15.89
N ALA A 54 9.60 5.79 -16.16
CA ALA A 54 10.15 5.43 -17.46
C ALA A 54 9.91 3.94 -17.79
N PHE A 55 10.02 3.05 -16.80
CA PHE A 55 9.67 1.64 -16.96
C PHE A 55 8.19 1.46 -17.31
N TRP A 56 7.30 2.29 -16.77
CA TRP A 56 5.88 2.30 -17.12
C TRP A 56 5.64 2.60 -18.60
N VAL A 57 6.39 3.56 -19.17
CA VAL A 57 6.26 3.92 -20.59
C VAL A 57 6.71 2.76 -21.51
N VAL A 58 7.77 2.05 -21.13
CA VAL A 58 8.34 0.97 -21.96
C VAL A 58 7.59 -0.36 -21.77
N ALA A 59 7.16 -0.67 -20.54
CA ALA A 59 6.52 -1.93 -20.19
C ALA A 59 5.37 -1.70 -19.19
N PRO A 60 4.19 -1.20 -19.62
CA PRO A 60 3.06 -0.91 -18.73
C PRO A 60 2.57 -2.15 -17.96
N VAL A 61 2.46 -3.30 -18.62
CA VAL A 61 2.01 -4.55 -17.99
C VAL A 61 3.04 -5.05 -16.98
N GLY A 62 4.34 -4.98 -17.32
CA GLY A 62 5.42 -5.34 -16.39
C GLY A 62 5.44 -4.43 -15.17
N SER A 63 5.23 -3.14 -15.36
CA SER A 63 5.16 -2.15 -14.28
C SER A 63 3.93 -2.38 -13.39
N LEU A 64 2.77 -2.65 -13.98
CA LEU A 64 1.58 -3.03 -13.21
C LEU A 64 1.81 -4.30 -12.39
N LEU A 65 2.46 -5.32 -12.96
CA LEU A 65 2.78 -6.55 -12.23
C LEU A 65 3.70 -6.28 -11.04
N VAL A 66 4.78 -5.51 -11.25
CA VAL A 66 5.70 -5.10 -10.18
C VAL A 66 4.95 -4.32 -9.10
N PHE A 67 4.12 -3.35 -9.48
CA PHE A 67 3.29 -2.59 -8.55
C PHE A 67 2.37 -3.49 -7.72
N LEU A 68 1.67 -4.43 -8.36
CA LEU A 68 0.77 -5.34 -7.67
C LEU A 68 1.53 -6.23 -6.67
N VAL A 69 2.64 -6.85 -7.07
CA VAL A 69 3.44 -7.71 -6.17
C VAL A 69 3.99 -6.91 -4.99
N MET A 70 4.54 -5.73 -5.25
CA MET A 70 5.05 -4.84 -4.20
C MET A 70 3.94 -4.45 -3.23
N THR A 71 2.80 -4.01 -3.73
CA THR A 71 1.66 -3.58 -2.90
C THR A 71 1.06 -4.74 -2.12
N MET A 72 0.97 -5.94 -2.71
CA MET A 72 0.54 -7.15 -2.01
C MET A 72 1.46 -7.41 -0.80
N TYR A 73 2.76 -7.40 -1.03
CA TYR A 73 3.74 -7.61 0.03
C TYR A 73 3.63 -6.54 1.12
N HIS A 74 3.61 -5.27 0.73
CA HIS A 74 3.61 -4.14 1.65
C HIS A 74 2.36 -4.09 2.53
N PHE A 75 1.18 -4.22 1.96
CA PHE A 75 -0.07 -4.27 2.73
C PHE A 75 -0.11 -5.49 3.64
N GLY A 76 0.36 -6.65 3.15
CA GLY A 76 0.45 -7.85 3.97
C GLY A 76 1.41 -7.71 5.14
N GLN A 77 2.59 -7.10 4.94
CA GLN A 77 3.59 -6.85 5.97
C GLN A 77 3.03 -5.88 7.01
N ALA A 78 2.46 -4.75 6.59
CA ALA A 78 1.84 -3.79 7.49
C ALA A 78 0.72 -4.41 8.33
N ASP A 79 -0.13 -5.24 7.72
CA ASP A 79 -1.24 -5.89 8.42
C ASP A 79 -0.76 -6.99 9.38
N LEU A 80 0.29 -7.74 9.06
CA LEU A 80 0.62 -9.00 9.75
C LEU A 80 2.02 -9.05 10.37
N ALA A 81 2.85 -8.00 10.30
CA ALA A 81 4.17 -7.95 10.93
C ALA A 81 4.12 -8.29 12.43
N TYR A 82 3.02 -7.92 13.09
CA TYR A 82 2.82 -8.20 14.50
C TYR A 82 2.69 -9.70 14.83
N TRP A 83 2.47 -10.60 13.85
CA TRP A 83 2.45 -12.05 14.06
C TRP A 83 3.83 -12.64 14.37
N ARG A 84 4.92 -11.95 13.95
CA ARG A 84 6.31 -12.36 14.21
C ARG A 84 6.59 -13.82 13.82
N CYS A 85 6.12 -14.23 12.64
CA CYS A 85 6.48 -15.51 12.05
C CYS A 85 7.95 -15.53 11.61
N PRO A 86 8.56 -16.72 11.45
CA PRO A 86 9.86 -16.85 10.80
C PRO A 86 9.86 -16.21 9.40
N PRO A 87 11.01 -15.70 8.91
CA PRO A 87 11.04 -14.79 7.76
C PRO A 87 10.41 -15.33 6.47
N VAL A 88 10.64 -16.59 6.12
CA VAL A 88 10.05 -17.19 4.92
C VAL A 88 8.54 -17.31 5.06
N GLN A 89 8.07 -17.81 6.20
CA GLN A 89 6.64 -17.92 6.48
C GLN A 89 5.97 -16.55 6.52
N ALA A 90 6.61 -15.56 7.14
CA ALA A 90 6.12 -14.19 7.21
C ALA A 90 5.90 -13.61 5.80
N ARG A 91 6.89 -13.71 4.92
CA ARG A 91 6.79 -13.21 3.54
C ARG A 91 5.66 -13.89 2.75
N LEU A 92 5.52 -15.21 2.87
CA LEU A 92 4.43 -15.95 2.23
C LEU A 92 3.06 -15.53 2.79
N LEU A 93 2.96 -15.33 4.10
CA LEU A 93 1.74 -14.86 4.75
C LEU A 93 1.39 -13.42 4.34
N TYR A 94 2.38 -12.55 4.18
CA TYR A 94 2.19 -11.18 3.68
C TYR A 94 1.69 -11.18 2.25
N LEU A 95 2.32 -11.95 1.35
CA LEU A 95 1.84 -12.10 -0.02
C LEU A 95 0.43 -12.69 -0.07
N SER A 96 0.11 -13.67 0.78
CA SER A 96 -1.24 -14.24 0.89
C SER A 96 -2.28 -13.18 1.32
N ARG A 97 -1.95 -12.36 2.32
CA ARG A 97 -2.80 -11.25 2.78
C ARG A 97 -3.00 -10.21 1.68
N GLY A 98 -1.92 -9.79 1.03
CA GLY A 98 -1.96 -8.85 -0.09
C GLY A 98 -2.78 -9.35 -1.27
N LEU A 99 -2.60 -10.62 -1.64
CA LEU A 99 -3.36 -11.26 -2.70
C LEU A 99 -4.86 -11.28 -2.38
N PHE A 100 -5.22 -11.55 -1.12
CA PHE A 100 -6.60 -11.41 -0.64
C PHE A 100 -7.10 -9.96 -0.78
N LEU A 101 -6.35 -8.98 -0.29
CA LEU A 101 -6.75 -7.56 -0.28
C LEU A 101 -6.93 -6.97 -1.69
N ILE A 102 -6.02 -7.30 -2.61
CA ILE A 102 -6.01 -6.74 -3.98
C ILE A 102 -6.87 -7.59 -4.93
N GLY A 103 -6.82 -8.91 -4.78
CA GLY A 103 -7.54 -9.83 -5.65
C GLY A 103 -9.04 -9.86 -5.39
N LEU A 104 -9.47 -9.74 -4.13
CA LEU A 104 -10.89 -9.84 -3.78
C LEU A 104 -11.77 -8.77 -4.45
N PRO A 105 -11.44 -7.47 -4.45
CA PRO A 105 -12.25 -6.48 -5.18
C PRO A 105 -12.26 -6.70 -6.70
N VAL A 106 -11.20 -7.28 -7.26
CA VAL A 106 -11.15 -7.68 -8.69
C VAL A 106 -12.13 -8.82 -8.96
N ALA A 107 -12.16 -9.83 -8.08
CA ALA A 107 -13.07 -10.96 -8.17
C ALA A 107 -14.54 -10.59 -7.89
N ALA A 108 -14.78 -9.72 -6.92
CA ALA A 108 -16.13 -9.33 -6.50
C ALA A 108 -16.82 -8.36 -7.49
N SER A 109 -16.05 -7.62 -8.31
CA SER A 109 -16.61 -6.67 -9.28
C SER A 109 -15.76 -6.52 -10.55
N PRO A 110 -15.56 -7.59 -11.36
CA PRO A 110 -14.70 -7.57 -12.54
C PRO A 110 -15.05 -6.44 -13.52
N ALA A 111 -16.34 -6.27 -13.82
CA ALA A 111 -16.83 -5.24 -14.73
C ALA A 111 -16.55 -3.79 -14.27
N ARG A 112 -16.39 -3.55 -12.96
CA ARG A 112 -16.08 -2.22 -12.42
C ARG A 112 -14.59 -1.93 -12.42
N VAL A 113 -13.74 -2.96 -12.25
CA VAL A 113 -12.28 -2.81 -12.23
C VAL A 113 -11.68 -2.86 -13.63
N HIS A 114 -12.31 -3.56 -14.57
CA HIS A 114 -11.79 -3.77 -15.92
C HIS A 114 -11.44 -2.47 -16.68
N PRO A 115 -12.29 -1.44 -16.71
CA PRO A 115 -11.93 -0.19 -17.38
C PRO A 115 -10.74 0.53 -16.76
N ILE A 116 -10.43 0.26 -15.48
CA ILE A 116 -9.28 0.83 -14.79
C ILE A 116 -8.01 0.07 -15.20
N PHE A 117 -8.03 -1.26 -15.18
CA PHE A 117 -6.90 -2.09 -15.65
C PHE A 117 -6.58 -1.88 -17.13
N ASP A 118 -7.61 -1.68 -17.95
CA ASP A 118 -7.47 -1.31 -19.36
C ASP A 118 -6.83 0.07 -19.52
N ALA A 119 -7.30 1.08 -18.78
CA ALA A 119 -6.71 2.42 -18.82
C ALA A 119 -5.27 2.50 -18.26
N ILE A 120 -4.92 1.63 -17.30
CA ILE A 120 -3.60 1.61 -16.64
C ILE A 120 -2.52 0.96 -17.52
N ALA A 121 -2.85 -0.18 -18.15
CA ALA A 121 -1.86 -1.01 -18.86
C ALA A 121 -2.47 -1.87 -19.98
N SER A 122 -3.70 -1.55 -20.44
CA SER A 122 -4.44 -2.29 -21.47
C SER A 122 -4.75 -3.75 -21.10
N VAL A 123 -4.88 -4.05 -19.80
CA VAL A 123 -5.13 -5.40 -19.30
C VAL A 123 -6.62 -5.73 -19.28
N GLN A 124 -7.01 -6.75 -20.04
CA GLN A 124 -8.40 -7.21 -20.16
C GLN A 124 -8.77 -8.24 -19.08
N VAL A 125 -8.92 -7.82 -17.82
CA VAL A 125 -9.24 -8.74 -16.70
C VAL A 125 -10.55 -9.50 -16.90
N SER A 126 -11.58 -8.89 -17.49
CA SER A 126 -12.85 -9.56 -17.79
C SER A 126 -12.72 -10.66 -18.85
N GLY A 127 -11.60 -10.73 -19.58
CA GLY A 127 -11.33 -11.80 -20.54
C GLY A 127 -10.72 -13.05 -19.90
N TRP A 128 -10.44 -13.05 -18.59
CA TRP A 128 -9.84 -14.19 -17.91
C TRP A 128 -10.89 -15.28 -17.64
N PRO A 129 -10.75 -16.51 -18.18
CA PRO A 129 -11.84 -17.49 -18.21
C PRO A 129 -12.48 -17.78 -16.85
N LEU A 130 -11.68 -17.97 -15.79
CA LEU A 130 -12.19 -18.26 -14.45
C LEU A 130 -12.87 -17.05 -13.80
N LEU A 131 -12.36 -15.84 -14.05
CA LEU A 131 -12.90 -14.61 -13.49
C LEU A 131 -14.22 -14.21 -14.16
N ASP A 132 -14.32 -14.45 -15.46
CA ASP A 132 -15.52 -14.20 -16.26
C ASP A 132 -16.64 -15.20 -15.93
N THR A 133 -16.32 -16.49 -15.91
CA THR A 133 -17.32 -17.56 -15.72
C THR A 133 -17.66 -17.83 -14.25
N HIS A 134 -16.70 -17.68 -13.33
CA HIS A 134 -16.85 -18.07 -11.93
C HIS A 134 -16.24 -17.05 -10.94
N PRO A 135 -16.60 -15.74 -11.00
CA PRO A 135 -16.02 -14.71 -10.13
C PRO A 135 -16.18 -15.01 -8.64
N ASN A 136 -17.32 -15.59 -8.24
CA ASN A 136 -17.57 -15.99 -6.84
C ASN A 136 -16.66 -17.13 -6.37
N LEU A 137 -16.30 -18.06 -7.25
CA LEU A 137 -15.35 -19.14 -6.92
C LEU A 137 -13.95 -18.58 -6.75
N VAL A 138 -13.54 -17.64 -7.61
CA VAL A 138 -12.26 -16.93 -7.47
C VAL A 138 -12.23 -16.14 -6.16
N ALA A 139 -13.29 -15.40 -5.84
CA ALA A 139 -13.41 -14.67 -4.57
C ALA A 139 -13.31 -15.61 -3.35
N ALA A 140 -14.07 -16.71 -3.36
CA ALA A 140 -14.01 -17.72 -2.31
C ALA A 140 -12.62 -18.37 -2.20
N GLY A 141 -11.94 -18.62 -3.33
CA GLY A 141 -10.57 -19.12 -3.37
C GLY A 141 -9.56 -18.15 -2.77
N LEU A 142 -9.72 -16.84 -3.02
CA LEU A 142 -8.85 -15.78 -2.46
C LEU A 142 -9.00 -15.62 -0.94
N VAL A 143 -10.23 -15.76 -0.42
CA VAL A 143 -10.48 -15.82 1.03
C VAL A 143 -9.93 -17.13 1.60
N GLY A 144 -10.26 -18.26 0.96
CA GLY A 144 -9.88 -19.60 1.40
C GLY A 144 -8.37 -19.81 1.47
N GLN A 145 -7.61 -19.34 0.47
CA GLN A 145 -6.14 -19.43 0.50
C GLN A 145 -5.55 -18.65 1.67
N HIS A 146 -6.13 -17.49 2.01
CA HIS A 146 -5.62 -16.68 3.12
C HIS A 146 -5.94 -17.29 4.47
N VAL A 147 -7.16 -17.81 4.64
CA VAL A 147 -7.54 -18.57 5.84
C VAL A 147 -6.63 -19.78 6.01
N LEU A 148 -6.36 -20.53 4.94
CA LEU A 148 -5.42 -21.65 4.99
C LEU A 148 -4.01 -21.21 5.38
N ALA A 149 -3.49 -20.14 4.78
CA ALA A 149 -2.17 -19.59 5.13
C ALA A 149 -2.10 -19.19 6.60
N LEU A 150 -3.16 -18.59 7.15
CA LEU A 150 -3.26 -18.26 8.58
C LEU A 150 -3.27 -19.54 9.43
N ILE A 151 -4.04 -20.58 9.07
CA ILE A 151 -4.07 -21.85 9.82
C ILE A 151 -2.68 -22.48 9.84
N VAL A 152 -2.03 -22.58 8.68
CA VAL A 152 -0.68 -23.13 8.56
C VAL A 152 0.30 -22.33 9.42
N ALA A 153 0.23 -21.00 9.38
CA ALA A 153 1.05 -20.14 10.21
C ALA A 153 0.77 -20.34 11.71
N ALA A 154 -0.49 -20.46 12.13
CA ALA A 154 -0.85 -20.69 13.52
C ALA A 154 -0.36 -22.05 14.05
N VAL A 155 -0.55 -23.12 13.28
CA VAL A 155 -0.13 -24.48 13.65
C VAL A 155 1.39 -24.59 13.76
N THR A 156 2.13 -24.01 12.83
CA THR A 156 3.59 -24.10 12.79
C THR A 156 4.30 -23.05 13.67
N ASN A 157 3.63 -21.94 13.98
CA ASN A 157 4.08 -20.93 14.94
C ASN A 157 3.06 -20.83 16.09
N GLY A 158 3.18 -21.69 17.09
CA GLY A 158 2.19 -21.81 18.19
C GLY A 158 1.82 -20.51 18.90
N ARG A 159 2.66 -19.46 18.84
CA ARG A 159 2.37 -18.12 19.37
C ARG A 159 1.26 -17.40 18.60
N ALA A 160 1.07 -17.71 17.33
CA ALA A 160 0.10 -17.06 16.46
C ALA A 160 -1.36 -17.42 16.80
N TRP A 161 -1.63 -18.57 17.44
CA TRP A 161 -2.97 -18.93 17.91
C TRP A 161 -3.60 -17.90 18.85
N THR A 162 -2.79 -17.22 19.66
CA THR A 162 -3.25 -16.16 20.58
C THR A 162 -3.90 -14.97 19.85
N LYS A 163 -3.60 -14.79 18.56
CA LYS A 163 -4.07 -13.69 17.72
C LYS A 163 -5.16 -14.12 16.74
N TRP A 164 -5.56 -15.40 16.77
CA TRP A 164 -6.49 -15.99 15.80
C TRP A 164 -7.84 -15.26 15.76
N GLY A 165 -8.45 -14.99 16.91
CA GLY A 165 -9.75 -14.33 16.98
C GLY A 165 -9.75 -12.93 16.33
N ARG A 166 -8.64 -12.18 16.50
CA ARG A 166 -8.46 -10.88 15.85
C ARG A 166 -8.37 -11.02 14.33
N GLU A 167 -7.60 -11.99 13.83
CA GLU A 167 -7.51 -12.18 12.37
C GLU A 167 -8.77 -12.76 11.75
N ALA A 168 -9.48 -13.65 12.43
CA ALA A 168 -10.79 -14.11 11.97
C ALA A 168 -11.78 -12.93 11.80
N LEU A 169 -11.79 -12.00 12.76
CA LEU A 169 -12.56 -10.76 12.65
C LEU A 169 -12.07 -9.88 11.49
N ASN A 170 -10.76 -9.64 11.38
CA ASN A 170 -10.18 -8.82 10.33
C ASN A 170 -10.51 -9.37 8.93
N VAL A 171 -10.31 -10.67 8.71
CA VAL A 171 -10.64 -11.32 7.43
C VAL A 171 -12.12 -11.21 7.14
N SER A 172 -13.00 -11.38 8.13
CA SER A 172 -14.45 -11.24 7.95
C SER A 172 -14.83 -9.80 7.55
N VAL A 173 -14.34 -8.81 8.28
CA VAL A 173 -14.59 -7.38 8.02
C VAL A 173 -14.08 -6.98 6.64
N LEU A 174 -12.87 -7.39 6.28
CA LEU A 174 -12.27 -7.07 4.98
C LEU A 174 -12.97 -7.80 3.84
N THR A 175 -13.41 -9.04 4.05
CA THR A 175 -14.20 -9.78 3.06
C THR A 175 -15.52 -9.07 2.80
N LEU A 176 -16.22 -8.62 3.84
CA LEU A 176 -17.45 -7.84 3.70
C LEU A 176 -17.19 -6.49 3.01
N LEU A 177 -16.13 -5.78 3.40
CA LEU A 177 -15.74 -4.51 2.78
C LEU A 177 -15.49 -4.67 1.28
N PHE A 178 -14.55 -5.54 0.88
CA PHE A 178 -14.18 -5.70 -0.53
C PHE A 178 -15.22 -6.47 -1.37
N GLY A 179 -16.04 -7.31 -0.74
CA GLY A 179 -17.08 -8.08 -1.41
C GLY A 179 -18.40 -7.31 -1.63
N SER A 180 -18.69 -6.31 -0.79
CA SER A 180 -20.01 -5.61 -0.82
C SER A 180 -19.93 -4.13 -1.20
N VAL A 181 -18.76 -3.50 -1.09
CA VAL A 181 -18.58 -2.06 -1.34
C VAL A 181 -17.94 -1.86 -2.73
N PRO A 182 -18.30 -0.81 -3.50
CA PRO A 182 -17.66 -0.51 -4.77
C PRO A 182 -16.12 -0.49 -4.65
N PRO A 183 -15.35 -1.12 -5.58
CA PRO A 183 -13.91 -1.37 -5.41
C PRO A 183 -13.08 -0.15 -5.01
N LEU A 184 -13.29 1.00 -5.65
CA LEU A 184 -12.56 2.23 -5.33
C LEU A 184 -12.87 2.75 -3.91
N LEU A 185 -14.11 2.56 -3.43
CA LEU A 185 -14.51 2.93 -2.07
C LEU A 185 -14.00 1.95 -1.04
N ALA A 186 -14.07 0.65 -1.32
CA ALA A 186 -13.44 -0.36 -0.47
C ALA A 186 -11.94 -0.09 -0.33
N PHE A 187 -11.25 0.18 -1.44
CA PHE A 187 -9.83 0.54 -1.45
C PHE A 187 -9.55 1.82 -0.66
N ALA A 188 -10.30 2.91 -0.87
CA ALA A 188 -10.07 4.15 -0.12
C ALA A 188 -10.29 4.00 1.39
N VAL A 189 -11.32 3.24 1.81
CA VAL A 189 -11.59 2.96 3.22
C VAL A 189 -10.46 2.11 3.82
N TYR A 190 -10.07 1.02 3.16
CA TYR A 190 -8.96 0.19 3.61
C TYR A 190 -7.65 1.00 3.64
N PHE A 191 -7.26 1.59 2.51
CA PHE A 191 -6.02 2.31 2.38
C PHE A 191 -5.91 3.46 3.38
N GLY A 192 -6.94 4.31 3.51
CA GLY A 192 -6.86 5.47 4.40
C GLY A 192 -7.11 5.13 5.88
N ALA A 193 -8.21 4.46 6.20
CA ALA A 193 -8.63 4.28 7.59
C ALA A 193 -7.99 3.05 8.27
N TRP A 194 -7.53 2.06 7.50
CA TRP A 194 -6.92 0.85 8.04
C TRP A 194 -5.40 0.89 7.88
N HIS A 195 -4.92 0.90 6.65
CA HIS A 195 -3.50 0.79 6.33
C HIS A 195 -2.73 2.06 6.73
N SER A 196 -3.09 3.21 6.16
CA SER A 196 -2.36 4.46 6.35
C SER A 196 -2.43 4.93 7.80
N LEU A 197 -3.61 4.89 8.43
CA LEU A 197 -3.72 5.21 9.85
C LEU A 197 -2.88 4.25 10.72
N GLY A 198 -2.91 2.95 10.43
CA GLY A 198 -2.07 1.96 11.11
C GLY A 198 -0.59 2.28 10.97
N HIS A 199 -0.16 2.65 9.77
CA HIS A 199 1.23 3.03 9.48
C HIS A 199 1.63 4.34 10.19
N ILE A 200 0.78 5.36 10.19
CA ILE A 200 1.02 6.62 10.95
C ILE A 200 1.23 6.31 12.43
N LEU A 201 0.38 5.47 13.03
CA LEU A 201 0.52 5.07 14.44
C LEU A 201 1.80 4.25 14.68
N GLU A 202 2.28 3.50 13.70
CA GLU A 202 3.56 2.83 13.76
C GLU A 202 4.74 3.80 13.69
N LEU A 203 4.71 4.77 12.78
CA LEU A 203 5.74 5.81 12.67
C LEU A 203 5.83 6.65 13.94
N LEU A 204 4.68 7.09 14.50
CA LEU A 204 4.65 7.81 15.77
C LEU A 204 5.31 7.02 16.91
N ARG A 205 5.12 5.70 16.93
CA ARG A 205 5.77 4.82 17.91
C ARG A 205 7.26 4.66 17.62
N PHE A 206 7.65 4.55 16.35
CA PHE A 206 9.06 4.52 15.96
C PHE A 206 9.79 5.77 16.46
N PHE A 207 9.29 6.97 16.18
CA PHE A 207 9.92 8.21 16.64
C PHE A 207 9.97 8.32 18.17
N ARG A 208 8.89 7.95 18.87
CA ARG A 208 8.88 7.88 20.35
C ARG A 208 9.92 6.93 20.92
N GLU A 209 10.10 5.76 20.30
CA GLU A 209 11.10 4.76 20.73
C GLU A 209 12.54 5.27 20.53
N HIS A 210 12.78 6.20 19.60
CA HIS A 210 14.08 6.83 19.36
C HIS A 210 14.25 8.16 20.10
N GLY A 211 13.21 8.67 20.77
CA GLY A 211 13.25 9.97 21.45
C GLY A 211 13.20 11.16 20.50
N GLU A 212 12.71 10.95 19.27
CA GLU A 212 12.68 11.94 18.19
C GLU A 212 11.24 12.37 17.86
N GLU A 213 11.10 13.43 17.06
CA GLU A 213 9.81 13.90 16.52
C GLU A 213 9.59 13.36 15.09
N PRO A 214 8.33 13.17 14.63
CA PRO A 214 7.07 13.48 15.31
C PRO A 214 6.61 12.42 16.32
N ALA A 215 6.37 12.83 17.57
CA ALA A 215 5.85 11.97 18.63
C ALA A 215 4.32 12.11 18.82
N THR A 216 3.68 13.10 18.19
CA THR A 216 2.23 13.34 18.30
C THR A 216 1.57 13.43 16.93
N MET A 217 0.26 13.16 16.86
CA MET A 217 -0.50 13.26 15.62
C MET A 217 -0.45 14.67 15.01
N THR A 218 -0.48 15.70 15.85
CA THR A 218 -0.37 17.10 15.41
C THR A 218 1.00 17.40 14.81
N ALA A 219 2.08 16.95 15.47
CA ALA A 219 3.44 17.10 14.93
C ALA A 219 3.59 16.35 13.61
N PHE A 220 3.06 15.12 13.53
CA PHE A 220 3.06 14.33 12.32
C PHE A 220 2.45 15.07 11.13
N TYR A 221 1.22 15.59 11.28
CA TYR A 221 0.56 16.30 10.18
C TYR A 221 1.23 17.62 9.83
N ARG A 222 1.90 18.28 10.79
CA ARG A 222 2.70 19.48 10.52
C ARG A 222 3.88 19.15 9.61
N GLU A 223 4.65 18.11 9.93
CA GLU A 223 5.80 17.70 9.12
C GLU A 223 5.38 17.11 7.77
N ALA A 224 4.25 16.39 7.73
CA ALA A 224 3.70 15.82 6.52
C ALA A 224 3.11 16.86 5.56
N ALA A 225 2.75 18.06 6.02
CA ALA A 225 1.90 18.99 5.29
C ALA A 225 2.43 19.35 3.88
N LEU A 226 3.70 19.72 3.78
CA LEU A 226 4.31 20.13 2.51
C LEU A 226 4.26 19.00 1.48
N PHE A 227 4.75 17.81 1.85
CA PHE A 227 4.82 16.66 0.95
C PHE A 227 3.46 15.97 0.76
N THR A 228 2.46 16.28 1.58
CA THR A 228 1.05 15.92 1.34
C THR A 228 0.44 16.76 0.24
N VAL A 229 0.71 18.07 0.21
CA VAL A 229 0.13 19.02 -0.75
C VAL A 229 0.84 18.97 -2.10
N LEU A 230 2.17 18.78 -2.12
CA LEU A 230 3.00 18.87 -3.31
C LEU A 230 2.53 17.96 -4.48
N PRO A 231 2.14 16.69 -4.27
CA PRO A 231 1.64 15.84 -5.35
C PRO A 231 0.34 16.35 -5.98
N PHE A 232 -0.53 17.02 -5.22
CA PHE A 232 -1.75 17.64 -5.78
C PHE A 232 -1.43 18.86 -6.63
N VAL A 233 -0.42 19.65 -6.24
CA VAL A 233 0.08 20.76 -7.08
C VAL A 233 0.65 20.22 -8.38
N GLY A 234 1.45 19.14 -8.31
CA GLY A 234 1.97 18.45 -9.48
C GLY A 234 0.86 17.90 -10.39
N LEU A 235 -0.16 17.25 -9.80
CA LEU A 235 -1.31 16.74 -10.53
C LEU A 235 -2.12 17.86 -11.19
N ALA A 236 -2.33 18.99 -10.51
CA ALA A 236 -3.00 20.16 -11.08
C ALA A 236 -2.19 20.79 -12.23
N GLY A 237 -0.86 20.83 -12.11
CA GLY A 237 0.04 21.27 -13.17
C GLY A 237 0.01 20.36 -14.39
N LEU A 238 0.06 19.04 -14.17
CA LEU A 238 -0.09 18.03 -15.23
C LEU A 238 -1.45 18.15 -15.90
N TYR A 239 -2.53 18.24 -15.11
CA TYR A 239 -3.89 18.43 -15.60
C TYR A 239 -4.01 19.65 -16.52
N TRP A 240 -3.43 20.79 -16.12
CA TRP A 240 -3.42 21.98 -16.95
C TRP A 240 -2.57 21.78 -18.22
N GLY A 241 -1.38 21.18 -18.10
CA GLY A 241 -0.47 20.98 -19.23
C GLY A 241 -0.99 20.00 -20.28
N THR A 242 -1.68 18.93 -19.89
CA THR A 242 -2.09 17.87 -20.81
C THR A 242 -3.49 18.07 -21.39
N GLN A 243 -4.29 19.01 -20.86
CA GLN A 243 -5.69 19.24 -21.27
C GLN A 243 -6.50 17.94 -21.35
N SER A 244 -6.17 16.94 -20.53
CA SER A 244 -6.70 15.57 -20.60
C SER A 244 -8.11 15.46 -20.03
N PHE A 245 -9.01 16.35 -20.47
CA PHE A 245 -10.43 16.26 -20.23
C PHE A 245 -10.99 14.95 -20.79
N GLY A 246 -11.92 14.33 -20.04
CA GLY A 246 -13.02 13.57 -20.64
C GLY A 246 -13.29 12.18 -20.07
N SER A 247 -12.30 11.48 -19.50
CA SER A 247 -12.49 10.08 -19.05
C SER A 247 -12.13 9.86 -17.58
N TRP A 248 -13.15 9.53 -16.78
CA TRP A 248 -13.01 9.14 -15.37
C TRP A 248 -11.99 8.02 -15.15
N ASN A 249 -11.94 7.05 -16.06
CA ASN A 249 -11.05 5.90 -15.98
C ASN A 249 -9.58 6.29 -16.22
N GLN A 250 -9.32 7.21 -17.15
CA GLN A 250 -7.96 7.70 -17.41
C GLN A 250 -7.42 8.50 -16.23
N MET A 251 -8.24 9.36 -15.62
CA MET A 251 -7.85 10.08 -14.39
C MET A 251 -7.57 9.13 -13.23
N THR A 252 -8.41 8.09 -13.07
CA THR A 252 -8.21 7.06 -12.06
C THR A 252 -6.92 6.27 -12.33
N ALA A 253 -6.65 5.92 -13.59
CA ALA A 253 -5.42 5.23 -13.99
C ALA A 253 -4.18 6.07 -13.69
N LEU A 254 -4.18 7.36 -14.06
CA LEU A 254 -3.09 8.28 -13.74
C LEU A 254 -2.84 8.38 -12.24
N LEU A 255 -3.91 8.42 -11.43
CA LEU A 255 -3.79 8.40 -9.97
C LEU A 255 -3.08 7.12 -9.49
N PHE A 256 -3.49 5.94 -9.96
CA PHE A 256 -2.84 4.68 -9.59
C PHE A 256 -1.38 4.60 -10.06
N ILE A 257 -1.05 5.14 -11.25
CA ILE A 257 0.33 5.19 -11.74
C ILE A 257 1.18 6.10 -10.86
N ILE A 258 0.70 7.29 -10.49
CA ILE A 258 1.41 8.20 -9.58
C ILE A 258 1.60 7.53 -8.21
N ILE A 259 0.55 6.91 -7.66
CA ILE A 259 0.64 6.14 -6.42
C ILE A 259 1.71 5.06 -6.55
N ALA A 260 1.69 4.27 -7.63
CA ALA A 260 2.67 3.21 -7.86
C ALA A 260 4.11 3.74 -7.92
N VAL A 261 4.34 4.82 -8.66
CA VAL A 261 5.64 5.46 -8.80
C VAL A 261 6.17 5.96 -7.45
N MET A 262 5.31 6.53 -6.61
CA MET A 262 5.66 6.97 -5.25
C MET A 262 5.83 5.81 -4.26
N THR A 263 5.11 4.70 -4.48
CA THR A 263 5.14 3.53 -3.58
C THR A 263 6.53 2.86 -3.57
N LEU A 264 7.23 2.81 -4.71
CA LEU A 264 8.55 2.17 -4.78
C LEU A 264 9.58 2.75 -3.79
N PRO A 265 9.93 4.06 -3.83
CA PRO A 265 10.87 4.62 -2.88
C PRO A 265 10.36 4.57 -1.43
N HIS A 266 9.06 4.80 -1.19
CA HIS A 266 8.45 4.66 0.13
C HIS A 266 8.67 3.26 0.73
N MET A 267 8.35 2.22 -0.05
CA MET A 267 8.52 0.83 0.38
C MET A 267 9.96 0.47 0.71
N ILE A 268 10.94 1.05 0.03
CA ILE A 268 12.37 0.81 0.34
C ILE A 268 12.69 1.32 1.76
N ILE A 269 12.16 2.48 2.14
CA ILE A 269 12.33 3.05 3.49
C ILE A 269 11.59 2.21 4.52
N VAL A 270 10.33 1.84 4.25
CA VAL A 270 9.51 1.04 5.17
C VAL A 270 10.07 -0.37 5.38
N GLU A 271 10.58 -1.01 4.34
CA GLU A 271 11.24 -2.31 4.47
C GLU A 271 12.49 -2.22 5.36
N ARG A 272 13.23 -1.12 5.28
CA ARG A 272 14.37 -0.88 6.17
C ARG A 272 13.91 -0.71 7.62
N LEU A 273 12.83 0.05 7.86
CA LEU A 273 12.19 0.21 9.16
C LEU A 273 11.82 -1.15 9.77
N TYR A 274 11.10 -2.01 9.03
CA TYR A 274 10.70 -3.33 9.53
C TYR A 274 11.89 -4.23 9.84
N ARG A 275 12.92 -4.25 8.99
CA ARG A 275 14.14 -5.04 9.24
C ARG A 275 14.87 -4.62 10.50
N GLU A 276 14.90 -3.33 10.82
CA GLU A 276 15.50 -2.88 12.08
C GLU A 276 14.71 -3.38 13.29
N ARG A 277 13.37 -3.36 13.20
CA ARG A 277 12.50 -3.89 14.27
C ARG A 277 12.65 -5.40 14.45
N GLU A 278 12.74 -6.15 13.35
CA GLU A 278 12.99 -7.61 13.39
C GLU A 278 14.31 -7.93 14.08
N LYS A 279 15.38 -7.17 13.76
CA LYS A 279 16.69 -7.28 14.44
C LYS A 279 16.57 -6.99 15.94
N LYS A 280 15.93 -5.88 16.33
CA LYS A 280 15.70 -5.53 17.75
C LYS A 280 14.88 -6.59 18.49
N ALA A 281 13.96 -7.26 17.81
CA ALA A 281 13.10 -8.30 18.39
C ALA A 281 13.77 -9.69 18.46
N GLY A 282 15.03 -9.83 18.03
CA GLY A 282 15.73 -11.12 17.99
C GLY A 282 15.16 -12.10 16.96
N VAL A 283 14.39 -11.62 15.99
CA VAL A 283 13.88 -12.41 14.86
C VAL A 283 14.92 -12.28 13.74
N THR A 284 16.10 -12.87 13.93
CA THR A 284 17.13 -12.91 12.87
C THR A 284 16.95 -14.13 11.98
N ALA A 285 17.08 -13.88 10.67
CA ALA A 285 17.08 -14.76 9.51
C ALA A 285 17.14 -16.28 9.76
#